data_AF-T1IV77-F1
#
_entry.id   AF-T1IV77-F1
#
_cell.length_a   1.000
_cell.length_b   1.000
_cell.length_c   1.000
_cell.angle_alpha   90.00
_cell.angle_beta   90.00
_cell.angle_gamma   90.00
#
_symmetry.space_group_name_H-M   'P 1'
#
loop_
_entity.id
_entity.type
_entity.pdbx_description
1 polymer ?
#
loop_
_entity_poly.entity_id
_entity_poly.type
_entity_poly.pdbx_seq_one_letter_code
_entity_poly.pdbx_strand_id
1 'polypeptide(L)'
;MKTCFLSGGPIKPLSASNAYTRREIEQILTLAHDNELKVIPLIQTFGHLEFGLKLPEFAKLREVAQHPQALCPSKNGSRELIQNMVDQVMTLHKTSHWLHIGCDEVYQLGQCSSCIQRLRNHDKNWIFLQHVKWVAEYVKKTHKVQPIIWDDMLRTVSERDLQEHLGDGLVEPMVWVYVSHVERFVDPTVWRKFSRVFSTVWGAGAF
;
A
#
# COMPACT_ATOMS: atom_id res chain seq x y z
N MET A 1 10.06 -5.02 14.24
CA MET A 1 8.62 -5.23 14.01
C MET A 1 8.41 -6.68 13.59
N LYS A 2 7.44 -7.41 14.17
CA LYS A 2 7.09 -8.76 13.71
C LYS A 2 6.33 -8.65 12.38
N THR A 3 6.57 -9.54 11.41
CA THR A 3 5.82 -9.57 10.14
C THR A 3 4.66 -10.57 10.22
N CYS A 4 3.64 -10.39 9.37
CA CYS A 4 2.50 -11.32 9.25
C CYS A 4 2.67 -12.34 8.11
N PHE A 5 3.86 -12.42 7.50
CA PHE A 5 4.11 -13.38 6.43
C PHE A 5 4.46 -14.75 7.01
N LEU A 6 3.71 -15.76 6.60
CA LEU A 6 3.90 -17.14 7.06
C LEU A 6 5.02 -17.83 6.30
N SER A 7 5.67 -18.79 6.96
CA SER A 7 6.71 -19.63 6.38
C SER A 7 6.11 -20.65 5.39
N GLY A 8 5.76 -20.21 4.18
CA GLY A 8 5.24 -21.08 3.12
C GLY A 8 4.97 -20.36 1.80
N GLY A 9 4.93 -21.12 0.71
CA GLY A 9 4.64 -20.61 -0.64
C GLY A 9 5.77 -19.77 -1.26
N PRO A 10 5.48 -19.07 -2.38
CA PRO A 10 6.47 -18.30 -3.16
C PRO A 10 7.14 -17.17 -2.38
N ILE A 11 6.49 -16.67 -1.32
CA ILE A 11 6.96 -15.57 -0.47
C ILE A 11 7.53 -16.05 0.86
N LYS A 12 7.83 -17.35 1.02
CA LYS A 12 8.51 -17.89 2.21
C LYS A 12 9.74 -17.06 2.65
N PRO A 13 10.59 -16.52 1.75
CA PRO A 13 11.74 -15.72 2.17
C PRO A 13 11.36 -14.42 2.91
N LEU A 14 10.12 -13.92 2.78
CA LEU A 14 9.64 -12.72 3.50
C LEU A 14 9.33 -12.98 4.98
N SER A 15 9.20 -14.24 5.40
CA SER A 15 8.91 -14.60 6.79
C SER A 15 10.10 -14.21 7.67
N ALA A 16 9.87 -13.29 8.60
CA ALA A 16 10.87 -12.97 9.62
C ALA A 16 10.97 -14.13 10.62
N SER A 17 12.13 -14.30 11.25
CA SER A 17 12.33 -15.31 12.30
C SER A 17 11.42 -15.11 13.52
N ASN A 18 10.97 -13.87 13.73
CA ASN A 18 10.02 -13.49 14.77
C ASN A 18 8.63 -13.15 14.19
N ALA A 19 8.29 -13.62 12.99
CA ALA A 19 6.95 -13.42 12.42
C ALA A 19 5.85 -13.95 13.34
N TYR A 20 4.67 -13.34 13.28
CA TYR A 20 3.52 -13.87 14.00
C TYR A 20 3.13 -15.23 13.43
N THR A 21 2.89 -16.18 14.33
CA THR A 21 2.26 -17.45 13.99
C THR A 21 0.77 -17.23 13.68
N ARG A 22 0.17 -18.16 12.92
CA ARG A 22 -1.28 -18.15 12.67
C ARG A 22 -2.09 -18.06 13.97
N ARG A 23 -1.69 -18.81 15.00
CA ARG A 23 -2.36 -18.81 16.31
C ARG A 23 -2.26 -17.45 17.01
N GLU A 24 -1.11 -16.78 16.97
CA GLU A 24 -0.98 -15.44 17.53
C GLU A 24 -1.87 -14.42 16.80
N ILE A 25 -1.97 -14.51 15.47
CA ILE A 25 -2.85 -13.63 14.69
C ILE A 25 -4.32 -13.90 15.05
N GLU A 26 -4.74 -15.16 15.09
CA GLU A 26 -6.10 -15.55 15.51
C GLU A 26 -6.42 -15.04 16.92
N GLN A 27 -5.45 -15.12 17.84
CA GLN A 27 -5.60 -14.59 19.20
C GLN A 27 -5.75 -13.06 19.20
N ILE A 28 -4.95 -12.32 18.42
CA ILE A 28 -5.07 -10.85 18.29
C ILE A 28 -6.46 -10.48 17.74
N LEU A 29 -6.91 -11.18 16.70
CA LEU A 29 -8.21 -10.93 16.09
C LEU A 29 -9.37 -11.21 17.04
N THR A 30 -9.27 -12.30 17.83
CA THR A 30 -10.27 -12.64 18.84
C THR A 30 -10.32 -11.58 19.95
N LEU A 31 -9.16 -11.21 20.49
CA LEU A 31 -9.09 -10.18 21.53
C LEU A 31 -9.61 -8.83 21.04
N ALA A 32 -9.28 -8.44 19.81
CA ALA A 32 -9.81 -7.20 19.23
C ALA A 32 -11.34 -7.26 19.10
N HIS A 33 -11.88 -8.36 18.58
CA HIS A 33 -13.31 -8.57 18.45
C HIS A 33 -14.03 -8.49 19.81
N ASP A 34 -13.50 -9.17 20.83
CA ASP A 34 -14.09 -9.21 22.18
C ASP A 34 -14.07 -7.84 22.88
N ASN A 35 -13.27 -6.89 22.37
CA ASN A 35 -13.18 -5.52 22.85
C ASN A 35 -13.79 -4.52 21.85
N GLU A 36 -14.62 -4.97 20.90
CA GLU A 36 -15.29 -4.13 19.90
C GLU A 36 -14.32 -3.33 19.00
N LEU A 37 -13.08 -3.80 18.86
CA LEU A 37 -12.06 -3.21 18.00
C LEU A 37 -12.04 -3.91 16.64
N LYS A 38 -11.90 -3.11 15.58
CA LYS A 38 -11.68 -3.61 14.21
C LYS A 38 -10.19 -3.62 13.89
N VAL A 39 -9.70 -4.75 13.39
CA VAL A 39 -8.33 -4.88 12.89
C VAL A 39 -8.32 -4.69 11.38
N ILE A 40 -7.56 -3.70 10.91
CA ILE A 40 -7.30 -3.49 9.48
C ILE A 40 -5.83 -3.89 9.22
N PRO A 41 -5.56 -4.96 8.44
CA PRO A 41 -4.20 -5.30 8.08
C PRO A 41 -3.59 -4.21 7.17
N LEU A 42 -2.30 -3.91 7.38
CA LEU A 42 -1.51 -3.05 6.52
C LEU A 42 -0.41 -3.86 5.84
N ILE A 43 -0.33 -3.73 4.51
CA ILE A 43 0.70 -4.34 3.68
C ILE A 43 1.37 -3.25 2.87
N GLN A 44 2.69 -3.28 2.80
CA GLN A 44 3.42 -2.42 1.87
C GLN A 44 3.43 -3.03 0.48
N THR A 45 2.90 -2.29 -0.51
CA THR A 45 2.78 -2.77 -1.90
C THR A 45 3.56 -1.92 -2.90
N PHE A 46 4.32 -0.91 -2.45
CA PHE A 46 5.10 -0.05 -3.35
C PHE A 46 6.38 0.51 -2.70
N GLY A 47 6.25 1.41 -1.73
CA GLY A 47 7.33 1.87 -0.86
C GLY A 47 7.54 0.94 0.33
N HIS A 48 8.52 1.24 1.18
CA HIS A 48 8.83 0.52 2.42
C HIS A 48 8.92 -1.02 2.29
N LEU A 49 9.42 -1.49 1.15
CA LEU A 49 9.55 -2.91 0.84
C LEU A 49 10.95 -3.45 1.17
N GLU A 50 11.76 -2.74 1.98
CA GLU A 50 13.14 -3.12 2.30
C GLU A 50 13.21 -4.50 2.97
N PHE A 51 12.17 -4.89 3.71
CA PHE A 51 12.11 -6.20 4.35
C PHE A 51 12.18 -7.35 3.32
N GLY A 52 11.59 -7.17 2.14
CA GLY A 52 11.59 -8.16 1.06
C GLY A 52 12.63 -7.89 -0.01
N LEU A 53 12.69 -6.65 -0.51
CA LEU A 53 13.55 -6.30 -1.63
C LEU A 53 15.03 -6.35 -1.29
N LYS A 54 15.45 -6.36 -0.02
CA LYS A 54 16.85 -6.61 0.36
C LYS A 54 17.31 -8.04 0.04
N LEU A 55 16.39 -8.99 -0.08
CA LEU A 55 16.69 -10.39 -0.31
C LEU A 55 17.09 -10.64 -1.79
N PRO A 56 18.07 -11.53 -2.06
CA PRO A 56 18.53 -11.80 -3.43
C PRO A 56 17.41 -12.19 -4.42
N GLU A 57 16.41 -12.93 -3.95
CA GLU A 57 15.28 -13.43 -4.73
C GLU A 57 14.43 -12.30 -5.33
N PHE A 58 14.29 -11.20 -4.58
CA PHE A 58 13.44 -10.07 -4.94
C PHE A 58 14.24 -8.83 -5.35
N ALA A 59 15.57 -8.84 -5.23
CA ALA A 59 16.43 -7.71 -5.56
C ALA A 59 16.24 -7.20 -7.00
N LYS A 60 15.94 -8.11 -7.95
CA LYS A 60 15.65 -7.76 -9.34
C LYS A 60 14.39 -6.90 -9.52
N LEU A 61 13.50 -6.85 -8.52
CA LEU A 61 12.24 -6.12 -8.58
C LEU A 61 12.35 -4.66 -8.13
N ARG A 62 13.48 -4.24 -7.57
CA ARG A 62 13.71 -2.85 -7.12
C ARG A 62 13.54 -1.83 -8.24
N GLU A 63 13.06 -0.64 -7.89
CA GLU A 63 13.10 0.53 -8.78
C GLU A 63 14.55 1.01 -8.95
N VAL A 64 15.28 1.24 -7.86
CA VAL A 64 16.71 1.55 -7.92
C VAL A 64 17.50 0.35 -7.43
N ALA A 65 18.43 -0.16 -8.23
CA ALA A 65 19.14 -1.42 -7.92
C ALA A 65 19.85 -1.38 -6.56
N GLN A 66 20.39 -0.23 -6.18
CA GLN A 66 21.11 0.01 -4.93
C GLN A 66 20.19 0.20 -3.71
N HIS A 67 18.90 0.47 -3.91
CA HIS A 67 17.97 0.82 -2.83
C HIS A 67 16.80 -0.17 -2.75
N PRO A 68 16.64 -0.91 -1.65
CA PRO A 68 15.57 -1.89 -1.50
C PRO A 68 14.23 -1.26 -1.08
N GLN A 69 14.08 0.07 -1.11
CA GLN A 69 12.92 0.75 -0.54
C GLN A 69 11.67 0.62 -1.41
N ALA A 70 11.83 0.81 -2.73
CA ALA A 70 10.72 0.90 -3.67
C ALA A 70 10.76 -0.22 -4.71
N LEU A 71 9.59 -0.80 -4.96
CA LEU A 71 9.35 -1.76 -6.03
C LEU A 71 9.24 -1.05 -7.38
N CYS A 72 9.78 -1.66 -8.45
CA CYS A 72 9.52 -1.20 -9.80
C CYS A 72 8.14 -1.71 -10.26
N PRO A 73 7.14 -0.84 -10.54
CA PRO A 73 5.80 -1.29 -10.93
C PRO A 73 5.75 -1.81 -12.38
N SER A 74 6.84 -1.66 -13.14
CA SER A 74 6.92 -2.04 -14.56
C SER A 74 7.51 -3.44 -14.79
N LYS A 75 7.85 -4.17 -13.72
CA LYS A 75 8.36 -5.54 -13.80
C LYS A 75 7.26 -6.54 -13.48
N ASN A 76 7.09 -7.58 -14.31
CA ASN A 76 6.01 -8.56 -14.12
C ASN A 76 6.04 -9.25 -12.75
N GLY A 77 7.23 -9.59 -12.25
CA GLY A 77 7.39 -10.22 -10.93
C GLY A 77 6.97 -9.32 -9.75
N SER A 78 6.84 -8.00 -9.96
CA SER A 78 6.35 -7.08 -8.94
C SER A 78 4.88 -7.34 -8.63
N ARG A 79 4.07 -7.59 -9.66
CA ARG A 79 2.65 -7.93 -9.50
C ARG A 79 2.48 -9.26 -8.77
N GLU A 80 3.24 -10.27 -9.19
CA GLU A 80 3.21 -11.59 -8.56
C GLU A 80 3.59 -11.52 -7.06
N LEU A 81 4.63 -10.77 -6.71
CA LEU A 81 5.02 -10.55 -5.32
C LEU A 81 3.87 -9.93 -4.50
N ILE A 82 3.23 -8.89 -5.03
CA ILE A 82 2.12 -8.21 -4.36
C ILE A 82 0.92 -9.13 -4.18
N GLN A 83 0.53 -9.87 -5.23
CA GLN A 83 -0.59 -10.81 -5.15
C GLN A 83 -0.36 -11.84 -4.05
N ASN A 84 0.83 -12.46 -4.01
CA ASN A 84 1.17 -13.42 -2.97
C ASN A 84 1.13 -12.81 -1.56
N MET A 85 1.64 -11.59 -1.38
CA MET A 85 1.60 -10.89 -0.09
C MET A 85 0.17 -10.58 0.35
N VAL A 86 -0.64 -10.01 -0.55
CA VAL A 86 -2.04 -9.68 -0.30
C VAL A 86 -2.83 -10.94 0.02
N ASP A 87 -2.72 -11.99 -0.79
CA ASP A 87 -3.46 -13.24 -0.60
C ASP A 87 -3.14 -13.87 0.74
N GLN A 88 -1.85 -13.98 1.09
CA GLN A 88 -1.47 -14.59 2.36
C GLN A 88 -2.02 -13.82 3.56
N VAL A 89 -1.93 -12.48 3.56
CA VAL A 89 -2.46 -11.67 4.67
C VAL A 89 -3.99 -11.74 4.72
N MET A 90 -4.68 -11.69 3.58
CA MET A 90 -6.14 -11.80 3.54
C MET A 90 -6.65 -13.17 3.96
N THR A 91 -5.88 -14.26 3.74
CA THR A 91 -6.25 -15.59 4.27
C THR A 91 -6.27 -15.64 5.80
N LEU A 92 -5.57 -14.71 6.46
CA LEU A 92 -5.48 -14.59 7.91
C LEU A 92 -6.52 -13.60 8.48
N HIS A 93 -6.99 -12.65 7.67
CA HIS A 93 -7.90 -11.57 8.07
C HIS A 93 -9.26 -11.69 7.38
N LYS A 94 -9.88 -12.87 7.47
CA LYS A 94 -11.12 -13.21 6.73
C LYS A 94 -12.34 -12.35 7.07
N THR A 95 -12.33 -11.70 8.23
CA THR A 95 -13.43 -10.83 8.70
C THR A 95 -13.17 -9.34 8.44
N SER A 96 -11.99 -8.99 7.90
CA SER A 96 -11.68 -7.61 7.60
C SER A 96 -12.53 -7.09 6.43
N HIS A 97 -13.05 -5.88 6.57
CA HIS A 97 -13.76 -5.18 5.49
C HIS A 97 -12.83 -4.25 4.71
N TRP A 98 -11.63 -3.99 5.24
CA TRP A 98 -10.62 -3.11 4.66
C TRP A 98 -9.26 -3.79 4.55
N LEU A 99 -8.43 -3.29 3.65
CA LEU A 99 -7.02 -3.63 3.58
C LEU A 99 -6.24 -2.34 3.32
N HIS A 100 -5.30 -2.00 4.19
CA HIS A 100 -4.41 -0.88 3.93
C HIS A 100 -3.25 -1.33 3.02
N ILE A 101 -3.17 -0.79 1.80
CA ILE A 101 -2.21 -1.21 0.76
C ILE A 101 -0.88 -0.42 0.79
N GLY A 102 -0.75 0.53 1.71
CA GLY A 102 0.46 1.32 1.92
C GLY A 102 0.60 2.38 0.85
N CYS A 103 1.63 2.24 0.00
CA CYS A 103 1.96 3.12 -1.13
C CYS A 103 2.45 4.53 -0.74
N ASP A 104 2.99 4.67 0.46
CA ASP A 104 3.67 5.86 0.95
C ASP A 104 5.13 5.96 0.46
N GLU A 105 5.65 7.20 0.42
CA GLU A 105 7.07 7.54 0.32
C GLU A 105 7.84 6.94 -0.88
N VAL A 106 7.19 6.81 -2.05
CA VAL A 106 7.79 6.22 -3.25
C VAL A 106 8.63 7.25 -4.05
N TYR A 107 9.53 7.97 -3.37
CA TYR A 107 10.25 9.13 -3.93
C TYR A 107 11.18 8.78 -5.10
N GLN A 108 11.66 7.53 -5.15
CA GLN A 108 12.59 7.06 -6.19
C GLN A 108 11.91 6.58 -7.48
N LEU A 109 10.57 6.68 -7.59
CA LEU A 109 9.84 6.26 -8.78
C LEU A 109 10.35 6.95 -10.05
N GLY A 110 10.51 6.18 -11.13
CA GLY A 110 10.86 6.70 -12.44
C GLY A 110 12.36 6.70 -12.75
N GLN A 111 13.16 5.91 -12.02
CA GLN A 111 14.62 5.89 -12.13
C GLN A 111 15.15 4.62 -12.80
N CYS A 112 14.38 3.54 -12.85
CA CYS A 112 14.79 2.34 -13.59
C CYS A 112 14.58 2.49 -15.10
N SER A 113 15.28 1.71 -15.91
CA SER A 113 15.18 1.76 -17.38
C SER A 113 13.74 1.58 -17.88
N SER A 114 13.00 0.61 -17.32
CA SER A 114 11.59 0.35 -17.70
C SER A 114 10.66 1.51 -17.35
N CYS A 115 10.84 2.14 -16.19
CA CYS A 115 10.02 3.28 -15.79
C CYS A 115 10.40 4.55 -16.56
N ILE A 116 11.70 4.78 -16.82
CA ILE A 116 12.18 5.87 -17.69
C ILE A 116 11.56 5.78 -19.08
N GLN A 117 11.42 4.57 -19.63
CA GLN A 117 10.75 4.39 -20.92
C GLN A 117 9.28 4.83 -20.88
N ARG A 118 8.56 4.50 -19.80
CA ARG A 118 7.16 4.96 -19.60
C ARG A 118 7.07 6.47 -19.41
N LEU A 119 8.08 7.09 -18.80
CA LEU A 119 8.14 8.54 -18.61
C LEU A 119 8.28 9.35 -19.91
N ARG A 120 8.49 8.70 -21.07
CA ARG A 120 8.48 9.38 -22.37
C ARG A 120 7.09 9.88 -22.77
N ASN A 121 6.04 9.19 -22.33
CA ASN A 121 4.66 9.48 -22.70
C ASN A 121 3.79 9.86 -21.49
N HIS A 122 4.31 9.72 -20.27
CA HIS A 122 3.58 9.88 -19.03
C HIS A 122 4.47 10.52 -17.96
N ASP A 123 3.87 11.03 -16.89
CA ASP A 123 4.63 11.51 -15.72
C ASP A 123 4.70 10.44 -14.60
N LYS A 124 5.37 10.79 -13.49
CA LYS A 124 5.51 9.91 -12.33
C LYS A 124 4.17 9.62 -11.65
N ASN A 125 3.29 10.63 -11.58
CA ASN A 125 1.97 10.49 -10.96
C ASN A 125 1.13 9.48 -11.72
N TRP A 126 1.17 9.50 -13.05
CA TRP A 126 0.48 8.51 -13.87
C TRP A 126 1.00 7.10 -13.60
N ILE A 127 2.32 6.88 -13.55
CA ILE A 127 2.89 5.56 -13.22
C ILE A 127 2.42 5.10 -11.83
N PHE A 128 2.43 6.00 -10.86
CA PHE A 128 1.96 5.73 -9.50
C PHE A 128 0.48 5.33 -9.47
N LEU A 129 -0.39 6.12 -10.11
CA LEU A 129 -1.83 5.86 -10.16
C LEU A 129 -2.16 4.54 -10.87
N GLN A 130 -1.43 4.19 -11.95
CA GLN A 130 -1.62 2.90 -12.61
C GLN A 130 -1.27 1.72 -11.69
N HIS A 131 -0.23 1.87 -10.85
CA HIS A 131 0.12 0.85 -9.86
C HIS A 131 -0.96 0.73 -8.78
N VAL A 132 -1.34 1.85 -8.16
CA VAL A 132 -2.39 1.89 -7.14
C VAL A 132 -3.70 1.31 -7.65
N LYS A 133 -4.13 1.74 -8.85
CA LYS A 133 -5.35 1.24 -9.51
C LYS A 133 -5.32 -0.28 -9.64
N TRP A 134 -4.21 -0.83 -10.15
CA TRP A 134 -4.07 -2.27 -10.33
C TRP A 134 -4.13 -3.03 -9.00
N VAL A 135 -3.44 -2.57 -7.95
CA VAL A 135 -3.48 -3.19 -6.62
C VAL A 135 -4.89 -3.13 -6.04
N ALA A 136 -5.53 -1.97 -6.10
CA ALA A 136 -6.87 -1.74 -5.57
C ALA A 136 -7.92 -2.59 -6.30
N GLU A 137 -7.88 -2.65 -7.63
CA GLU A 137 -8.74 -3.51 -8.44
C GLU A 137 -8.54 -5.00 -8.09
N TYR A 138 -7.29 -5.45 -7.90
CA TYR A 138 -7.01 -6.82 -7.47
C TYR A 138 -7.65 -7.12 -6.11
N VAL A 139 -7.44 -6.26 -5.12
CA VAL A 139 -8.00 -6.40 -3.76
C VAL A 139 -9.53 -6.44 -3.79
N LYS A 140 -10.17 -5.50 -4.48
CA LYS A 140 -11.64 -5.45 -4.59
C LYS A 140 -12.20 -6.64 -5.37
N LYS A 141 -11.52 -7.07 -6.45
CA LYS A 141 -11.99 -8.18 -7.29
C LYS A 141 -11.88 -9.51 -6.56
N THR A 142 -10.73 -9.78 -5.94
CA THR A 142 -10.38 -11.09 -5.37
C THR A 142 -10.87 -11.25 -3.94
N HIS A 143 -10.64 -10.24 -3.09
CA HIS A 143 -10.89 -10.34 -1.65
C HIS A 143 -12.16 -9.61 -1.19
N LYS A 144 -12.78 -8.82 -2.07
CA LYS A 144 -14.04 -8.09 -1.79
C LYS A 144 -13.95 -7.13 -0.61
N VAL A 145 -12.76 -6.61 -0.32
CA VAL A 145 -12.53 -5.60 0.73
C VAL A 145 -12.19 -4.24 0.13
N GLN A 146 -12.43 -3.17 0.90
CA GLN A 146 -12.13 -1.80 0.49
C GLN A 146 -10.66 -1.45 0.74
N PRO A 147 -9.88 -1.09 -0.29
CA PRO A 147 -8.50 -0.68 -0.11
C PRO A 147 -8.41 0.70 0.54
N ILE A 148 -7.49 0.84 1.51
CA ILE A 148 -7.07 2.10 2.10
C ILE A 148 -5.63 2.39 1.66
N ILE A 149 -5.31 3.64 1.35
CA ILE A 149 -3.99 4.07 0.90
C ILE A 149 -3.51 5.27 1.71
N TRP A 150 -2.20 5.37 1.98
CA TRP A 150 -1.64 6.60 2.53
C TRP A 150 -1.76 7.77 1.55
N ASP A 151 -1.96 8.96 2.07
CA ASP A 151 -2.32 10.11 1.25
C ASP A 151 -1.15 10.89 0.65
N ASP A 152 0.06 10.76 1.20
CA ASP A 152 1.23 11.62 0.92
C ASP A 152 1.54 11.71 -0.58
N MET A 153 1.57 10.56 -1.27
CA MET A 153 1.79 10.52 -2.70
C MET A 153 0.62 11.07 -3.52
N LEU A 154 -0.61 11.07 -2.99
CA LEU A 154 -1.80 11.65 -3.64
C LEU A 154 -1.88 13.17 -3.50
N ARG A 155 -1.17 13.77 -2.54
CA ARG A 155 -1.18 15.23 -2.31
C ARG A 155 -0.72 16.01 -3.55
N THR A 156 0.24 15.49 -4.32
CA THR A 156 0.80 16.14 -5.52
C THR A 156 0.05 15.83 -6.81
N VAL A 157 -0.91 14.90 -6.79
CA VAL A 157 -1.70 14.51 -7.97
C VAL A 157 -2.84 15.51 -8.22
N SER A 158 -3.14 15.81 -9.48
CA SER A 158 -4.24 16.71 -9.83
C SER A 158 -5.62 16.10 -9.47
N GLU A 159 -6.61 16.95 -9.17
CA GLU A 159 -7.99 16.49 -8.91
C GLU A 159 -8.55 15.66 -10.08
N ARG A 160 -8.26 16.11 -11.32
CA ARG A 160 -8.66 15.42 -12.55
C ARG A 160 -8.08 14.01 -12.63
N ASP A 161 -6.78 13.85 -12.40
CA ASP A 161 -6.13 12.54 -12.53
C ASP A 161 -6.58 11.59 -11.42
N LEU A 162 -6.82 12.10 -10.20
CA LEU A 162 -7.42 11.32 -9.12
C LEU A 162 -8.82 10.83 -9.52
N GLN A 163 -9.67 11.71 -10.07
CA GLN A 163 -11.01 11.35 -10.53
C GLN A 163 -10.99 10.35 -11.69
N GLU A 164 -10.10 10.53 -12.66
CA GLU A 164 -10.00 9.70 -13.86
C GLU A 164 -9.45 8.30 -13.55
N HIS A 165 -8.43 8.21 -12.69
CA HIS A 165 -7.73 6.94 -12.47
C HIS A 165 -8.23 6.17 -11.25
N LEU A 166 -8.57 6.87 -10.16
CA LEU A 166 -9.05 6.23 -8.93
C LEU A 166 -10.57 6.39 -8.80
N GLY A 167 -11.09 7.59 -9.03
CA GLY A 167 -12.49 7.93 -8.81
C GLY A 167 -12.94 7.68 -7.38
N ASP A 168 -14.25 7.76 -7.16
CA ASP A 168 -14.83 7.41 -5.87
C ASP A 168 -14.89 5.89 -5.70
N GLY A 169 -14.64 5.43 -4.47
CA GLY A 169 -14.80 4.04 -4.06
C GLY A 169 -13.70 3.07 -4.49
N LEU A 170 -12.75 3.39 -5.38
CA LEU A 170 -11.66 2.45 -5.68
C LEU A 170 -10.70 2.29 -4.50
N VAL A 171 -10.32 3.40 -3.88
CA VAL A 171 -9.50 3.46 -2.66
C VAL A 171 -10.08 4.51 -1.72
N GLU A 172 -9.79 4.38 -0.42
CA GLU A 172 -10.06 5.41 0.58
C GLU A 172 -8.71 6.00 1.05
N PRO A 173 -8.42 7.30 0.84
CA PRO A 173 -7.20 7.91 1.34
C PRO A 173 -7.19 7.97 2.87
N MET A 174 -6.03 7.72 3.47
CA MET A 174 -5.77 7.91 4.89
C MET A 174 -4.74 9.01 5.07
N VAL A 175 -5.20 10.14 5.58
CA VAL A 175 -4.37 11.30 5.85
C VAL A 175 -3.56 11.09 7.12
N TRP A 176 -2.24 11.09 7.00
CA TRP A 176 -1.35 10.95 8.14
C TRP A 176 -0.46 12.19 8.31
N VAL A 177 -0.45 12.73 9.53
CA VAL A 177 0.48 13.76 9.99
C VAL A 177 0.62 13.63 11.50
N TYR A 178 1.85 13.39 11.97
CA TYR A 178 2.14 13.21 13.39
C TYR A 178 2.71 14.49 14.03
N VAL A 179 1.97 15.59 13.89
CA VAL A 179 2.30 16.88 14.51
C VAL A 179 1.04 17.51 15.13
N SER A 180 1.24 18.43 16.06
CA SER A 180 0.14 19.11 16.78
C SER A 180 -0.74 20.02 15.91
N HIS A 181 -0.24 20.46 14.75
CA HIS A 181 -0.96 21.36 13.84
C HIS A 181 -1.00 20.79 12.42
N VAL A 182 -1.98 19.92 12.16
CA VAL A 182 -2.17 19.22 10.87
C VAL A 182 -2.25 20.18 9.68
N GLU A 183 -2.96 21.31 9.83
CA GLU A 183 -3.11 22.37 8.82
C GLU A 183 -1.78 22.94 8.29
N ARG A 184 -0.69 22.81 9.07
CA ARG A 184 0.65 23.28 8.64
C ARG A 184 1.31 22.33 7.63
N PHE A 185 0.88 21.07 7.57
CA PHE A 185 1.51 20.02 6.78
C PHE A 185 0.56 19.38 5.77
N VAL A 186 -0.76 19.51 5.98
CA VAL A 186 -1.79 19.18 5.00
C VAL A 186 -2.48 20.48 4.61
N ASP A 187 -2.16 20.97 3.41
CA ASP A 187 -2.74 22.19 2.89
C ASP A 187 -4.28 22.07 2.80
N PRO A 188 -5.07 23.10 3.18
CA PRO A 188 -6.53 23.10 3.05
C PRO A 188 -7.06 22.71 1.66
N THR A 189 -6.27 22.96 0.61
CA THR A 189 -6.58 22.53 -0.76
C THR A 189 -6.57 21.03 -0.94
N VAL A 190 -5.76 20.28 -0.17
CA VAL A 190 -5.76 18.80 -0.18
C VAL A 190 -7.09 18.27 0.31
N TRP A 191 -7.60 18.79 1.44
CA TRP A 191 -8.91 18.41 1.97
C TRP A 191 -10.04 18.67 0.98
N ARG A 192 -10.04 19.87 0.35
CA ARG A 192 -11.02 20.22 -0.68
C ARG A 192 -10.94 19.29 -1.89
N LYS A 193 -9.72 19.00 -2.37
CA LYS A 193 -9.48 18.08 -3.49
C LYS A 193 -10.01 16.69 -3.15
N PHE A 194 -9.65 16.14 -1.99
CA PHE A 194 -10.12 14.81 -1.59
C PHE A 194 -11.63 14.75 -1.41
N SER A 195 -12.26 15.77 -0.81
CA SER A 195 -13.73 15.81 -0.65
C SER A 195 -14.52 15.84 -1.97
N ARG A 196 -13.87 16.22 -3.08
CA ARG A 196 -14.48 16.23 -4.42
C ARG A 196 -14.35 14.91 -5.16
N VAL A 197 -13.36 14.09 -4.79
CA VAL A 197 -13.06 12.82 -5.46
C VAL A 197 -13.51 11.62 -4.65
N PHE A 198 -13.32 11.66 -3.33
CA PHE A 198 -13.54 10.52 -2.43
C PHE A 198 -14.65 10.83 -1.44
N SER A 199 -15.63 9.93 -1.35
CA SER A 199 -16.71 9.97 -0.36
C SER A 199 -16.24 9.68 1.06
N THR A 200 -15.15 8.93 1.21
CA THR A 200 -14.55 8.57 2.50
C THR A 200 -13.06 8.95 2.52
N VAL A 201 -12.64 9.61 3.60
CA VAL A 201 -11.23 9.88 3.93
C VAL A 201 -10.99 9.51 5.38
N TRP A 202 -9.90 8.79 5.65
CA TRP A 202 -9.47 8.41 7.00
C TRP A 202 -8.45 9.41 7.55
N GLY A 203 -8.32 9.47 8.87
CA GLY A 203 -7.24 10.18 9.55
C GLY A 203 -6.43 9.23 10.42
N ALA A 204 -5.10 9.31 10.33
CA ALA A 204 -4.16 8.62 11.22
C ALA A 204 -3.45 9.66 12.09
N GLY A 205 -3.84 9.72 13.37
CA GLY A 205 -3.23 10.58 14.38
C GLY A 205 -2.29 9.80 15.30
N ALA A 206 -1.32 10.50 15.87
CA ALA A 206 -0.57 10.05 17.04
C ALA A 206 -0.99 10.92 18.23
N PHE A 207 -1.20 10.30 19.39
CA PHE A 207 -1.50 10.98 20.65
C PHE A 207 -0.23 11.23 21.46
#